data_AF-A0A843G1F9-F1
#
_entry.id   AF-A0A843G1F9-F1
#
_cell.length_a   1.000
_cell.length_b   1.000
_cell.length_c   1.000
_cell.angle_alpha   90.00
_cell.angle_beta   90.00
_cell.angle_gamma   90.00
#
_symmetry.space_group_name_H-M   'P 1'
#
loop_
_entity.id
_entity.type
_entity.pdbx_description
1 polymer ?
#
loop_
_entity_poly.entity_id
_entity_poly.type
_entity_poly.pdbx_seq_one_letter_code
_entity_poly.pdbx_strand_id
1 'polypeptide(L)'
;VPFGQYTRDIIGKYQDDGNEGYVDAFMKNVVSEVDAVDKIKPVLVLGEADGSIVYKSDISKADRKDITLIEIPDKYNVIASYPYGILKANADKDAVKAFEAFLTGDKGTAVLKEYGFDVA
;
A
#
# COMPACT_ATOMS: atom_id res chain seq x y z
N VAL A 1 0.27 8.64 -1.61
CA VAL A 1 1.20 8.23 -0.53
C VAL A 1 2.54 7.84 -1.14
N PRO A 2 3.68 8.18 -0.52
CA PRO A 2 5.00 8.03 -1.14
C PRO A 2 5.49 6.58 -1.04
N PHE A 3 4.89 5.66 -1.80
CA PHE A 3 5.21 4.23 -1.68
C PHE A 3 6.69 3.92 -1.94
N GLY A 4 7.35 4.64 -2.85
CA GLY A 4 8.79 4.51 -3.07
C GLY A 4 9.63 4.88 -1.84
N GLN A 5 9.19 5.86 -1.04
CA GLN A 5 9.85 6.18 0.23
C GLN A 5 9.64 5.06 1.24
N TYR A 6 8.42 4.52 1.35
CA TYR A 6 8.17 3.39 2.24
C TYR A 6 8.98 2.15 1.86
N THR A 7 9.16 1.88 0.57
CA THR A 7 10.07 0.83 0.10
C THR A 7 11.48 1.07 0.61
N ARG A 8 12.00 2.30 0.51
CA ARG A 8 13.34 2.67 1.01
C ARG A 8 13.44 2.53 2.54
N ASP A 9 12.41 2.91 3.27
CA ASP A 9 12.35 2.75 4.72
C ASP A 9 12.34 1.27 5.13
N ILE A 10 11.59 0.42 4.40
CA ILE A 10 11.53 -1.03 4.64
C ILE A 10 12.92 -1.65 4.47
N ILE A 11 13.59 -1.43 3.33
CA ILE A 11 14.91 -2.02 3.09
C ILE A 11 15.99 -1.44 4.02
N GLY A 12 15.82 -0.20 4.47
CA GLY A 12 16.67 0.40 5.51
C GLY A 12 16.56 -0.35 6.84
N LYS A 13 15.33 -0.67 7.29
CA LYS A 13 15.12 -1.47 8.50
C LYS A 13 15.73 -2.87 8.42
N TYR A 14 15.74 -3.50 7.25
CA TYR A 14 16.44 -4.78 7.06
C TYR A 14 17.95 -4.61 7.28
N GLN A 15 18.54 -3.57 6.69
CA GLN A 15 19.96 -3.29 6.87
C GLN A 15 20.32 -3.02 8.33
N ASP A 16 19.50 -2.21 9.02
CA ASP A 16 19.70 -1.88 10.43
C ASP A 16 19.53 -3.09 11.37
N ASP A 17 18.89 -4.17 10.90
CA ASP A 17 18.75 -5.44 11.62
C ASP A 17 19.88 -6.46 11.33
N GLY A 18 21.09 -5.95 11.07
CA GLY A 18 22.30 -6.77 10.89
C GLY A 18 22.46 -7.36 9.48
N ASN A 19 21.69 -6.91 8.50
CA ASN A 19 21.86 -7.28 7.08
C ASN A 19 22.69 -6.21 6.37
N GLU A 20 23.96 -6.06 6.75
CA GLU A 20 24.86 -5.06 6.15
C GLU A 20 24.91 -5.20 4.61
N GLY A 21 24.79 -4.07 3.90
CA GLY A 21 24.79 -4.03 2.43
C GLY A 21 23.47 -4.40 1.77
N TYR A 22 22.40 -4.67 2.54
CA TYR A 22 21.10 -5.06 1.98
C TYR A 22 20.51 -3.98 1.07
N VAL A 23 20.63 -2.69 1.42
CA VAL A 23 20.11 -1.60 0.58
C VAL A 23 20.78 -1.60 -0.80
N ASP A 24 22.11 -1.67 -0.84
CA ASP A 24 22.86 -1.67 -2.11
C ASP A 24 22.53 -2.90 -2.96
N ALA A 25 22.46 -4.08 -2.32
CA ALA A 25 22.08 -5.31 -3.00
C ALA A 25 20.65 -5.26 -3.56
N PHE A 26 19.70 -4.69 -2.80
CA PHE A 26 18.32 -4.50 -3.25
C PHE A 26 18.27 -3.54 -4.44
N MET A 27 18.89 -2.36 -4.33
CA MET A 27 18.86 -1.33 -5.38
C MET A 27 19.52 -1.78 -6.68
N LYS A 28 20.52 -2.67 -6.61
CA LYS A 28 21.12 -3.29 -7.81
C LYS A 28 20.15 -4.15 -8.62
N ASN A 29 19.10 -4.68 -7.99
CA ASN A 29 18.06 -5.49 -8.64
C ASN A 29 16.85 -4.66 -9.09
N VAL A 30 16.82 -3.35 -8.82
CA VAL A 30 15.72 -2.48 -9.26
C VAL A 30 15.84 -2.21 -10.76
N VAL A 31 14.90 -2.75 -11.52
CA VAL A 31 14.83 -2.57 -12.99
C VAL A 31 14.00 -1.34 -13.40
N SER A 32 13.07 -0.89 -12.54
CA SER A 32 12.19 0.24 -12.81
C SER A 32 11.64 0.83 -11.51
N GLU A 33 11.48 2.16 -11.48
CA GLU A 33 10.71 2.88 -10.48
C GLU A 33 9.47 3.48 -11.16
N VAL A 34 8.28 3.19 -10.62
CA VAL A 34 7.01 3.72 -11.13
C VAL A 34 6.46 4.78 -10.17
N ASP A 35 5.55 5.61 -10.66
CA ASP A 35 4.87 6.68 -9.91
C ASP A 35 3.47 6.26 -9.42
N ALA A 36 2.96 5.12 -9.90
CA ALA A 36 1.63 4.61 -9.57
C ALA A 36 1.61 3.07 -9.53
N VAL A 37 0.83 2.51 -8.61
CA VAL A 37 0.77 1.07 -8.33
C VAL A 37 0.09 0.28 -9.45
N ASP A 38 -0.84 0.90 -10.18
CA ASP A 38 -1.51 0.31 -11.34
C ASP A 38 -0.54 -0.04 -12.49
N LYS A 39 0.60 0.65 -12.57
CA LYS A 39 1.69 0.36 -13.53
C LYS A 39 2.50 -0.89 -13.19
N ILE A 40 2.41 -1.41 -11.96
CA ILE A 40 3.19 -2.57 -11.53
C ILE A 40 2.71 -3.86 -12.21
N LYS A 41 1.40 -4.05 -12.35
CA LYS A 41 0.86 -5.29 -12.92
C LYS A 41 1.35 -5.53 -14.36
N PRO A 42 1.27 -4.58 -15.30
CA PRO A 42 1.81 -4.78 -16.64
C PRO A 42 3.28 -5.19 -16.64
N VAL A 43 4.11 -4.54 -15.81
CA VAL A 43 5.56 -4.82 -15.69
C VAL A 43 5.80 -6.27 -15.25
N LEU A 44 5.04 -6.77 -14.26
CA LEU A 44 5.16 -8.15 -13.79
C LEU A 44 4.64 -9.16 -14.83
N VAL A 45 3.46 -8.91 -15.41
CA VAL A 45 2.82 -9.84 -16.36
C VAL A 45 3.59 -9.94 -17.67
N LEU A 46 4.24 -8.86 -18.11
CA LEU A 46 5.11 -8.86 -19.28
C LEU A 46 6.51 -9.46 -19.00
N GLY A 47 6.81 -9.79 -17.74
CA GLY A 47 8.09 -10.36 -17.34
C GLY A 47 9.24 -9.36 -17.33
N GLU A 48 8.96 -8.06 -17.25
CA GLU A 48 9.98 -7.02 -17.14
C GLU A 48 10.60 -6.97 -15.73
N ALA A 49 9.88 -7.45 -14.71
CA ALA A 49 10.37 -7.63 -13.35
C ALA A 49 9.81 -8.91 -12.72
N ASP A 50 10.57 -9.52 -11.80
CA ASP A 50 10.15 -10.72 -11.07
C ASP A 50 9.25 -10.41 -9.87
N GLY A 51 9.28 -9.18 -9.35
CA GLY A 51 8.54 -8.79 -8.15
C GLY A 51 8.50 -7.28 -7.94
N SER A 52 7.60 -6.84 -7.06
CA SER A 52 7.43 -5.43 -6.73
C SER A 52 6.86 -5.23 -5.32
N ILE A 53 7.08 -4.05 -4.75
CA ILE A 53 6.48 -3.62 -3.49
C ILE A 53 5.20 -2.85 -3.80
N VAL A 54 4.09 -3.32 -3.24
CA VAL A 54 2.73 -2.83 -3.52
C VAL A 54 1.98 -2.56 -2.23
N TYR A 55 0.93 -1.74 -2.28
CA TYR A 55 -0.07 -1.72 -1.22
C TYR A 55 -1.03 -2.90 -1.40
N LYS A 56 -1.35 -3.57 -0.29
CA LYS A 56 -2.35 -4.66 -0.27
C LYS A 56 -3.71 -4.21 -0.82
N SER A 57 -4.07 -2.94 -0.62
CA SER A 57 -5.33 -2.35 -1.08
C SER A 57 -5.44 -2.21 -2.59
N ASP A 58 -4.30 -2.12 -3.28
CA ASP A 58 -4.26 -1.84 -4.71
C ASP A 58 -4.24 -3.13 -5.54
N ILE A 59 -4.16 -4.28 -4.88
CA ILE A 59 -4.22 -5.59 -5.52
C ILE A 59 -5.65 -6.12 -5.50
N SER A 60 -6.30 -6.10 -6.66
CA SER A 60 -7.66 -6.62 -6.80
C SER A 60 -7.70 -8.13 -6.63
N LYS A 61 -8.89 -8.67 -6.33
CA LYS A 61 -9.11 -10.13 -6.26
C LYS A 61 -8.79 -10.84 -7.58
N ALA A 62 -8.91 -10.15 -8.72
CA ALA A 62 -8.57 -10.69 -10.02
C ALA A 62 -7.06 -10.80 -10.19
N ASP A 63 -6.30 -9.80 -9.73
CA ASP A 63 -4.84 -9.78 -9.84
C ASP A 63 -4.19 -10.91 -9.07
N ARG A 64 -4.76 -11.29 -7.92
CA ARG A 64 -4.30 -12.43 -7.08
C ARG A 64 -4.30 -13.79 -7.78
N LYS A 65 -4.87 -13.89 -8.99
CA LYS A 65 -4.79 -15.11 -9.82
C LYS A 65 -3.47 -15.20 -10.59
N ASP A 66 -2.89 -14.06 -10.91
CA ASP A 66 -1.73 -13.94 -11.80
C ASP A 66 -0.44 -13.63 -11.01
N ILE A 67 -0.57 -13.15 -9.75
CA ILE A 67 0.56 -12.79 -8.90
C ILE A 67 0.48 -13.48 -7.54
N THR A 68 1.65 -13.79 -6.97
CA THR A 68 1.76 -14.29 -5.59
C THR A 68 2.05 -13.11 -4.65
N LEU A 69 1.31 -13.04 -3.54
CA LEU A 69 1.54 -12.03 -2.50
C LEU A 69 2.47 -12.60 -1.43
N ILE A 70 3.52 -11.84 -1.11
CA ILE A 70 4.46 -12.15 -0.03
C ILE A 70 4.35 -11.02 1.00
N GLU A 71 4.01 -11.36 2.23
CA GLU A 71 3.90 -10.38 3.31
C GLU A 71 5.29 -9.93 3.77
N ILE A 72 5.44 -8.61 3.94
CA ILE A 72 6.61 -8.02 4.57
C ILE A 72 6.44 -8.18 6.09
N PRO A 73 7.41 -8.76 6.81
CA PRO A 73 7.28 -8.93 8.26
C PRO A 73 7.04 -7.59 8.96
N ASP A 74 6.15 -7.57 9.96
CA ASP A 74 5.72 -6.35 10.66
C ASP A 74 6.88 -5.50 11.20
N LYS A 75 7.96 -6.15 11.64
CA LYS A 75 9.19 -5.48 12.12
C LYS A 75 9.79 -4.54 11.07
N TYR A 76 9.69 -4.90 9.79
CA TYR A 76 10.24 -4.12 8.68
C TYR A 76 9.17 -3.31 7.95
N ASN A 77 7.92 -3.75 8.00
CA ASN A 77 6.83 -3.12 7.28
C ASN A 77 6.63 -1.64 7.70
N VAL A 78 6.11 -0.83 6.78
CA VAL A 78 5.74 0.56 7.05
C VAL A 78 4.25 0.71 6.81
N ILE A 79 3.52 1.06 7.88
CA ILE A 79 2.07 1.19 7.83
C ILE A 79 1.70 2.55 7.22
N ALA A 80 1.11 2.51 6.04
CA ALA A 80 0.58 3.70 5.38
C ALA A 80 -0.75 4.11 6.02
N SER A 81 -0.83 5.35 6.51
CA SER A 81 -2.07 5.91 7.07
C SER A 81 -2.82 6.74 6.03
N TYR A 82 -4.12 6.49 5.89
CA TYR A 82 -5.02 7.17 4.95
C TYR A 82 -6.02 8.04 5.73
N PRO A 83 -5.66 9.30 6.05
CA PRO A 83 -6.60 10.19 6.73
C PRO A 83 -7.74 10.58 5.79
N TYR A 84 -8.95 10.66 6.31
CA TYR A 84 -10.05 11.40 5.68
C TYR A 84 -10.19 12.78 6.34
N GLY A 85 -10.73 13.73 5.60
CA GLY A 85 -10.90 15.10 6.08
C GLY A 85 -12.24 15.68 5.66
N ILE A 86 -12.84 16.46 6.55
CA ILE A 86 -14.08 17.21 6.28
C ILE A 86 -13.72 18.61 5.80
N LEU A 87 -14.18 18.97 4.60
CA LEU A 87 -14.00 20.32 4.07
C LEU A 87 -14.77 21.36 4.90
N LYS A 88 -14.14 22.49 5.24
CA LYS A 88 -14.80 23.55 6.02
C LYS A 88 -15.97 24.20 5.25
N ALA A 89 -15.85 24.30 3.93
CA ALA A 89 -16.82 24.92 3.03
C ALA A 89 -17.88 23.93 2.52
N ASN A 90 -18.40 23.07 3.38
CA ASN A 90 -19.44 22.11 3.01
C ASN A 90 -20.83 22.76 3.13
N ALA A 91 -21.58 22.75 2.02
CA ALA A 91 -22.94 23.27 1.97
C ALA A 91 -23.95 22.36 2.69
N ASP A 92 -23.66 21.05 2.78
CA ASP A 92 -24.54 20.05 3.38
C ASP A 92 -23.83 19.34 4.54
N LYS A 93 -24.07 19.82 5.76
CA LYS A 93 -23.46 19.27 6.98
C LYS A 93 -24.07 17.93 7.39
N ASP A 94 -25.31 17.66 7.03
CA ASP A 94 -26.00 16.44 7.42
C ASP A 94 -25.55 15.27 6.55
N ALA A 95 -25.36 15.49 5.24
CA ALA A 95 -24.75 14.51 4.36
C ALA A 95 -23.32 14.15 4.81
N VAL A 96 -22.52 15.12 5.23
CA VAL A 96 -21.16 14.89 5.76
C VAL A 96 -21.20 14.00 7.00
N LYS A 97 -22.05 14.31 7.97
CA LYS A 97 -22.19 13.49 9.19
C LYS A 97 -22.68 12.07 8.86
N ALA A 98 -23.62 11.94 7.94
CA ALA A 98 -24.12 10.64 7.51
C ALA A 98 -23.03 9.80 6.84
N PHE A 99 -22.21 10.42 5.98
CA PHE A 99 -21.08 9.74 5.34
C PHE A 99 -19.98 9.37 6.33
N GLU A 100 -19.64 10.26 7.26
CA GLU A 100 -18.67 9.96 8.32
C GLU A 100 -19.13 8.79 9.20
N ALA A 101 -20.39 8.79 9.63
CA ALA A 101 -20.98 7.69 10.39
C ALA A 101 -21.01 6.38 9.60
N PHE A 102 -21.24 6.44 8.28
CA PHE A 102 -21.14 5.27 7.41
C PHE A 102 -19.71 4.75 7.30
N LEU A 103 -18.75 5.65 7.01
CA LEU A 103 -17.34 5.32 6.79
C LEU A 103 -16.72 4.67 8.03
N THR A 104 -17.03 5.21 9.21
CA THR A 104 -16.49 4.76 10.51
C THR A 104 -17.32 3.67 11.19
N GLY A 105 -18.54 3.41 10.72
CA GLY A 105 -19.41 2.36 11.24
C GLY A 105 -19.11 0.97 10.68
N ASP A 106 -19.84 -0.04 11.18
CA ASP A 106 -19.62 -1.46 10.84
C ASP A 106 -19.64 -1.74 9.33
N LYS A 107 -20.51 -1.07 8.57
CA LYS A 107 -20.60 -1.26 7.12
C LYS A 107 -19.40 -0.70 6.39
N GLY A 108 -18.99 0.54 6.69
CA GLY A 108 -17.82 1.16 6.06
C GLY A 108 -16.54 0.41 6.40
N THR A 109 -16.35 0.08 7.68
CA THR A 109 -15.19 -0.68 8.14
C THR A 109 -15.13 -2.08 7.53
N ALA A 110 -16.25 -2.78 7.34
CA ALA A 110 -16.28 -4.07 6.65
C ALA A 110 -15.83 -3.95 5.18
N VAL A 111 -16.29 -2.93 4.47
CA VAL A 111 -15.86 -2.66 3.08
C VAL A 111 -14.36 -2.36 3.05
N LEU A 112 -13.86 -1.50 3.94
CA LEU A 112 -12.43 -1.18 4.01
C LEU A 112 -11.57 -2.43 4.25
N LYS A 113 -11.98 -3.30 5.19
CA LYS A 113 -11.30 -4.58 5.46
C LYS A 113 -11.31 -5.51 4.25
N GLU A 114 -12.43 -5.58 3.51
CA GLU A 114 -12.51 -6.40 2.29
C GLU A 114 -11.49 -5.97 1.24
N TYR A 115 -11.22 -4.66 1.16
CA TYR A 115 -10.21 -4.06 0.30
C TYR A 115 -8.83 -3.96 0.98
N GLY A 116 -8.59 -4.68 2.07
CA GLY A 116 -7.25 -4.83 2.65
C GLY A 116 -6.75 -3.65 3.49
N PHE A 117 -7.64 -2.73 3.88
CA PHE A 117 -7.33 -1.71 4.89
C PHE A 117 -7.47 -2.29 6.29
N ASP A 118 -6.52 -1.95 7.15
CA ASP A 118 -6.71 -2.07 8.59
C ASP A 118 -7.45 -0.83 9.09
N VAL A 119 -8.47 -1.07 9.92
CA VAL A 119 -9.28 0.00 10.54
C VAL A 119 -9.04 -0.06 12.04
N ALA A 120 -8.65 1.08 12.60
CA ALA A 120 -8.41 1.28 14.03
C ALA A 120 -9.71 1.48 14.80
#